data_AF-A0A8J2WJB4-F1
#
_entry.id   AF-A0A8J2WJB4-F1
#
_cell.length_a   1.000
_cell.length_b   1.000
_cell.length_c   1.000
_cell.angle_alpha   90.00
_cell.angle_beta   90.00
_cell.angle_gamma   90.00
#
_symmetry.space_group_name_H-M   'P 1'
#
loop_
_entity.id
_entity.type
_entity.pdbx_description
1 polymer ?
#
loop_
_entity_poly.entity_id
_entity_poly.type
_entity_poly.pdbx_seq_one_letter_code
_entity_poly.pdbx_strand_id
1 'polypeptide(L)'
;MAATIPQMDAAKMQLVQDLEIEMMSDMYNRMTAACHKKCIPPKYKDAELVKGESVCLDRCVAKYLDIHERVGRKLTQMSLQDEEAVKKLQGEMPRINEFNPYLNEYHSNNSNEANIFSKENCPQDPLL
;
A
#
# COMPACT_ATOMS: atom_id res chain seq x y z
N MET A 1 13.10 0.78 36.14
CA MET A 1 12.20 1.64 35.34
C MET A 1 11.48 0.74 34.36
N ALA A 2 10.24 0.35 34.66
CA ALA A 2 9.40 -0.38 33.71
C ALA A 2 8.73 0.66 32.83
N ALA A 3 9.06 0.69 31.54
CA ALA A 3 8.38 1.54 30.57
C ALA A 3 6.97 0.98 30.36
N THR A 4 5.96 1.71 30.85
CA THR A 4 4.56 1.47 30.53
C THR A 4 4.36 1.81 29.04
N ILE A 5 4.43 0.80 28.19
CA ILE A 5 4.00 0.90 26.80
C ILE A 5 2.48 1.19 26.85
N PRO A 6 1.97 2.27 26.24
CA PRO A 6 0.55 2.54 26.21
C PRO A 6 -0.15 1.34 25.57
N GLN A 7 -1.16 0.83 26.26
CA GLN A 7 -1.91 -0.37 25.92
C GLN A 7 -2.63 -0.12 24.58
N MET A 8 -1.96 -0.48 23.47
CA MET A 8 -2.57 -0.52 22.15
C MET A 8 -3.71 -1.54 22.25
N ASP A 9 -4.93 -1.09 21.95
CA ASP A 9 -6.13 -1.93 21.92
C ASP A 9 -5.84 -3.24 21.16
N ALA A 10 -6.28 -4.38 21.71
CA ALA A 10 -5.95 -5.70 21.18
C ALA A 10 -6.34 -5.85 19.69
N ALA A 11 -7.42 -5.18 19.25
CA ALA A 11 -7.82 -5.20 17.85
C ALA A 11 -6.89 -4.37 16.96
N LYS A 12 -6.34 -3.26 17.46
CA LYS A 12 -5.32 -2.48 16.72
C LYS A 12 -4.00 -3.23 16.60
N MET A 13 -3.58 -3.94 17.65
CA MET A 13 -2.37 -4.75 17.60
C MET A 13 -2.51 -5.92 16.61
N GLN A 14 -3.66 -6.57 16.58
CA GLN A 14 -3.95 -7.64 15.64
C GLN A 14 -3.96 -7.12 14.19
N LEU A 15 -4.61 -5.97 13.94
CA LEU A 15 -4.61 -5.33 12.62
C LEU A 15 -3.18 -5.03 12.12
N VAL A 16 -2.31 -4.48 12.98
CA VAL A 16 -0.93 -4.16 12.59
C VAL A 16 -0.16 -5.44 12.25
N GLN A 17 -0.33 -6.52 13.02
CA GLN A 17 0.31 -7.80 12.72
C GLN A 17 -0.18 -8.40 11.39
N ASP A 18 -1.49 -8.35 11.13
CA ASP A 18 -2.06 -8.84 9.87
C ASP A 18 -1.50 -8.07 8.67
N LEU A 19 -1.37 -6.75 8.79
CA LEU A 19 -0.75 -5.90 7.76
C LEU A 19 0.74 -6.21 7.57
N GLU A 20 1.49 -6.42 8.64
CA GLU A 20 2.91 -6.81 8.56
C GLU A 20 3.09 -8.12 7.79
N ILE A 21 2.25 -9.12 8.08
CA ILE A 21 2.27 -10.42 7.40
C ILE A 21 1.92 -10.28 5.92
N GLU A 22 0.89 -9.51 5.58
CA GLU A 22 0.48 -9.29 4.19
C GLU A 22 1.60 -8.62 3.37
N MET A 23 2.21 -7.57 3.93
CA MET A 23 3.33 -6.88 3.29
C MET A 23 4.55 -7.79 3.10
N MET A 24 4.92 -8.58 4.12
CA MET A 24 6.02 -9.53 4.02
C MET A 24 5.74 -10.63 2.98
N SER A 25 4.48 -11.03 2.85
CA SER A 25 4.06 -12.03 1.86
C SER A 25 4.16 -11.51 0.42
N ASP A 26 3.71 -10.28 0.14
CA ASP A 26 3.89 -9.66 -1.18
C ASP A 26 5.38 -9.50 -1.53
N MET A 27 6.19 -9.05 -0.57
CA MET A 27 7.64 -8.94 -0.75
C MET A 27 8.26 -10.30 -1.11
N TYR A 28 7.92 -11.36 -0.38
CA TYR A 28 8.42 -12.71 -0.63
C TYR A 28 8.03 -13.22 -2.02
N ASN A 29 6.78 -13.02 -2.44
CA ASN A 29 6.30 -13.45 -3.75
C ASN A 29 7.03 -12.72 -4.89
N ARG A 30 7.17 -11.40 -4.79
CA ARG A 30 7.90 -10.58 -5.77
C ARG A 30 9.39 -10.93 -5.84
N MET A 31 10.01 -11.14 -4.68
CA MET A 31 11.42 -11.56 -4.59
C MET A 31 11.63 -12.92 -5.25
N THR A 32 10.78 -13.90 -4.92
CA THR A 32 10.86 -15.26 -5.46
C THR A 32 10.70 -15.24 -6.98
N ALA A 33 9.69 -14.55 -7.50
CA ALA A 33 9.48 -14.42 -8.95
C ALA A 33 10.68 -13.72 -9.65
N ALA A 34 11.24 -12.67 -9.04
CA ALA A 34 12.38 -11.96 -9.59
C ALA A 34 13.65 -12.81 -9.61
N CYS A 35 13.95 -13.52 -8.51
CA CYS A 35 15.14 -14.36 -8.43
C CYS A 35 15.02 -15.62 -9.27
N HIS A 36 13.84 -16.22 -9.36
CA HIS A 36 13.57 -17.31 -10.29
C HIS A 36 13.86 -16.86 -11.73
N LYS A 37 13.29 -15.73 -12.17
CA LYS A 37 13.52 -15.20 -13.53
C LYS A 37 14.98 -14.85 -13.83
N LYS A 38 15.76 -14.44 -12.82
CA LYS A 38 17.16 -14.04 -12.98
C LYS A 38 18.14 -15.20 -12.95
N CYS A 39 17.87 -16.21 -12.12
CA CYS A 39 18.83 -17.26 -11.82
C CYS A 39 18.48 -18.60 -12.46
N ILE A 40 17.22 -18.84 -12.82
CA ILE A 40 16.75 -20.11 -13.38
C ILE A 40 16.43 -19.92 -14.86
N PRO A 41 17.14 -20.62 -15.77
CA PRO A 41 16.88 -20.52 -17.19
C PRO A 41 15.51 -21.14 -17.54
N PRO A 42 14.81 -20.61 -18.56
CA PRO A 42 13.49 -21.11 -18.95
C PRO A 42 13.53 -22.54 -19.53
N LYS A 43 14.71 -23.00 -19.95
CA LYS A 43 14.94 -24.38 -20.39
C LYS A 43 15.68 -25.13 -19.29
N TYR A 44 14.94 -25.94 -18.55
CA TYR A 44 15.48 -26.85 -17.54
C TYR A 44 16.21 -28.00 -18.22
N LYS A 45 17.46 -28.23 -17.81
CA LYS A 45 18.24 -29.39 -18.23
C LYS A 45 18.09 -30.54 -17.24
N ASP A 46 18.05 -30.22 -15.95
CA ASP A 46 17.97 -31.14 -14.83
C ASP A 46 16.92 -30.64 -13.82
N ALA A 47 16.40 -31.55 -12.99
CA ALA A 47 15.42 -31.20 -11.95
C ALA A 47 16.06 -30.64 -10.68
N GLU A 48 17.37 -30.84 -10.50
CA GLU A 48 18.14 -30.32 -9.37
C GLU A 48 18.82 -29.00 -9.74
N LEU A 49 18.93 -28.12 -8.75
CA LEU A 49 19.64 -26.86 -8.92
C LEU A 49 21.14 -27.13 -9.09
N VAL A 50 21.71 -26.62 -10.18
CA VAL A 50 23.16 -26.67 -10.34
C VAL A 50 23.83 -25.68 -9.38
N LYS A 51 25.08 -25.95 -8.99
CA LYS A 51 25.85 -25.08 -8.08
C LYS A 51 25.82 -23.60 -8.48
N GLY A 52 25.81 -23.31 -9.78
CA GLY A 52 25.71 -21.94 -10.30
C GLY A 52 24.37 -21.26 -10.01
N GLU A 53 23.27 -22.01 -10.10
CA GLU A 53 21.92 -21.53 -9.81
C GLU A 53 21.76 -21.29 -8.31
N SER A 54 22.22 -22.21 -7.45
CA SER A 54 22.19 -22.04 -5.99
C SER A 54 22.94 -20.78 -5.55
N VAL A 55 24.19 -20.60 -6.03
CA VAL A 55 24.99 -19.40 -5.71
C VAL A 55 24.37 -18.12 -6.29
N CYS A 56 23.72 -18.21 -7.45
CA CYS A 56 22.99 -17.07 -8.02
C CYS A 56 21.81 -16.67 -7.12
N LEU A 57 21.00 -17.64 -6.66
CA LEU A 57 19.85 -17.39 -5.80
C LEU A 57 20.26 -16.69 -4.51
N ASP A 58 21.32 -17.17 -3.83
CA ASP A 58 21.83 -16.53 -2.60
C ASP A 58 22.21 -15.06 -2.84
N ARG A 59 22.96 -14.80 -3.92
CA ARG A 59 23.35 -13.43 -4.31
C ARG A 59 22.16 -12.59 -4.73
N CYS A 60 21.15 -13.19 -5.35
CA CYS A 60 19.96 -12.50 -5.80
C CYS A 60 19.13 -12.03 -4.62
N VAL A 61 18.89 -12.90 -3.64
CA VAL A 61 18.14 -12.56 -2.42
C VAL A 61 18.85 -11.46 -1.64
N ALA A 62 20.17 -11.58 -1.43
CA ALA A 62 20.95 -10.55 -0.76
C ALA A 62 20.80 -9.17 -1.45
N LYS A 63 20.99 -9.13 -2.77
CA LYS A 63 20.81 -7.89 -3.55
C LYS A 63 19.38 -7.37 -3.56
N TYR A 64 18.38 -8.27 -3.57
CA TYR A 64 16.98 -7.88 -3.58
C TYR A 64 16.63 -7.14 -2.29
N LEU A 65 17.05 -7.66 -1.13
CA LEU A 65 16.83 -7.03 0.16
C LEU A 65 17.56 -5.69 0.27
N ASP A 66 18.82 -5.61 -0.19
CA ASP A 66 19.57 -4.35 -0.22
C ASP A 66 18.86 -3.27 -1.06
N ILE A 67 18.32 -3.65 -2.22
CA ILE A 67 17.58 -2.72 -3.09
C ILE A 67 16.23 -2.36 -2.47
N HIS A 68 15.51 -3.33 -1.91
CA HIS A 68 14.23 -3.13 -1.24
C HIS A 68 14.36 -2.09 -0.12
N GLU A 69 15.39 -2.19 0.71
CA GLU A 69 15.67 -1.24 1.79
C GLU A 69 16.02 0.16 1.25
N ARG A 70 16.85 0.26 0.20
CA ARG A 70 17.19 1.56 -0.43
C ARG A 70 15.96 2.25 -1.02
N VAL A 71 15.11 1.50 -1.72
CA VAL A 71 13.87 2.00 -2.28
C VAL A 71 12.92 2.42 -1.16
N GLY A 72 12.79 1.60 -0.11
CA GLY A 72 12.00 1.93 1.09
C GLY A 72 12.42 3.27 1.69
N ARG A 73 13.73 3.47 1.95
CA ARG A 73 14.26 4.76 2.45
C ARG A 73 13.88 5.93 1.55
N LYS A 74 14.00 5.76 0.23
CA LYS A 74 13.70 6.84 -0.72
C LYS A 74 12.22 7.17 -0.76
N LEU A 75 11.35 6.15 -0.74
CA LEU A 75 9.90 6.33 -0.67
C LEU A 75 9.50 7.08 0.60
N THR A 76 10.00 6.69 1.77
CA THR A 76 9.74 7.40 3.03
C THR A 76 10.21 8.86 2.98
N GLN A 77 11.40 9.11 2.42
CA GLN A 77 11.90 10.48 2.26
C GLN A 77 10.96 11.33 1.38
N MET A 78 10.45 10.76 0.29
CA MET A 78 9.53 11.45 -0.61
C MET A 78 8.17 11.72 0.06
N SER A 79 7.63 10.74 0.79
CA SER A 79 6.37 10.91 1.51
C SER A 79 6.40 12.06 2.52
N LEU A 80 7.51 12.22 3.25
CA LEU A 80 7.69 13.36 4.17
C LEU A 80 7.72 14.70 3.44
N GLN A 81 8.35 14.76 2.26
CA GLN A 81 8.38 15.97 1.43
C GLN A 81 6.98 16.32 0.91
N ASP A 82 6.20 15.32 0.50
CA ASP A 82 4.84 15.52 0.01
C ASP A 82 3.92 16.01 1.15
N GLU A 83 4.05 15.48 2.37
CA GLU A 83 3.31 15.99 3.53
C GLU A 83 3.62 17.45 3.85
N GLU A 84 4.89 17.87 3.75
CA GLU A 84 5.29 19.27 3.92
C GLU A 84 4.73 20.17 2.80
N ALA A 85 4.72 19.67 1.56
CA ALA A 85 4.14 20.40 0.43
C ALA A 85 2.62 20.57 0.59
N VAL A 86 1.91 19.52 1.01
CA VAL A 86 0.46 19.56 1.28
C VAL A 86 0.14 20.54 2.43
N LYS A 87 0.93 20.56 3.50
CA LYS A 87 0.76 21.52 4.61
C LYS A 87 0.95 22.97 4.15
N LYS A 88 1.91 23.23 3.25
CA LYS A 88 2.13 24.57 2.68
C LYS A 88 0.97 25.00 1.78
N LEU A 89 0.44 24.09 0.96
CA LEU A 89 -0.73 24.35 0.13
C LEU A 89 -2.02 24.56 0.95
N GLN A 90 -2.18 23.85 2.07
CA GLN A 90 -3.31 24.07 3.00
C GLN A 90 -3.15 25.39 3.79
N GLY A 91 -1.92 25.83 4.04
CA GLY A 91 -1.63 27.15 4.63
C GLY A 91 -1.92 28.32 3.69
N GLU A 92 -1.95 28.08 2.37
CA GLU A 92 -2.32 29.03 1.32
C GLU A 92 -3.73 28.79 0.75
N MET A 93 -4.67 28.29 1.57
CA MET A 93 -6.08 28.40 1.22
C MET A 93 -6.52 29.85 1.51
N PRO A 94 -6.84 30.69 0.50
CA PRO A 94 -7.60 31.90 0.77
C PRO A 94 -8.91 31.46 1.41
N ARG A 95 -9.36 32.15 2.45
CA ARG A 95 -10.66 31.92 3.09
C ARG A 95 -11.76 31.95 2.02
N ILE A 96 -12.14 30.78 1.48
CA ILE A 96 -13.30 30.64 0.58
C ILE A 96 -14.61 30.98 1.30
N ASN A 97 -14.58 31.15 2.63
CA ASN A 97 -15.69 31.66 3.44
C ASN A 97 -15.70 33.19 3.60
N GLU A 98 -14.84 33.95 2.92
CA GLU A 98 -14.81 35.41 3.03
C GLU A 98 -15.02 36.13 1.68
N PHE A 99 -15.30 35.39 0.60
CA PHE A 99 -15.56 35.96 -0.72
C PHE A 99 -16.85 35.51 -1.40
N ASN A 100 -17.80 34.88 -0.67
CA ASN A 100 -19.12 34.64 -1.25
C ASN A 100 -20.28 34.87 -0.25
N PRO A 101 -20.92 36.06 -0.29
CA PRO A 101 -22.17 36.30 0.42
C PRO A 101 -23.43 35.74 -0.28
N TYR A 102 -23.30 35.00 -1.39
CA TYR A 102 -24.42 34.56 -2.25
C TYR A 102 -24.50 33.03 -2.50
N LEU A 103 -23.94 32.18 -1.62
CA LEU A 103 -24.07 30.71 -1.76
C LEU A 103 -24.70 30.01 -0.55
N ASN A 104 -25.52 30.73 0.22
CA ASN A 104 -26.44 30.13 1.21
C ASN A 104 -27.89 30.04 0.69
N GLU A 105 -28.10 30.01 -0.62
CA GLU A 105 -29.45 29.89 -1.21
C GLU A 105 -29.63 28.64 -2.09
N TYR A 106 -28.63 27.74 -2.16
CA TYR A 106 -28.72 26.50 -2.96
C TYR A 106 -28.88 25.20 -2.15
N HIS A 107 -28.90 25.25 -0.81
CA HIS A 107 -29.03 24.05 0.02
C HIS A 107 -30.31 23.95 0.87
N SER A 108 -31.29 24.83 0.66
CA SER A 108 -32.57 24.79 1.40
C SER A 108 -33.81 24.49 0.54
N ASN A 109 -33.66 23.96 -0.69
CA ASN A 109 -34.80 23.55 -1.52
C ASN A 109 -34.54 22.26 -2.32
N ASN A 110 -34.06 21.20 -1.68
CA ASN A 110 -34.23 19.86 -2.25
C ASN A 110 -34.29 18.74 -1.22
N SER A 111 -35.15 18.91 -0.21
CA SER A 111 -35.53 17.83 0.71
C SER A 111 -36.61 16.92 0.14
N ASN A 112 -36.71 16.76 -1.19
CA ASN A 112 -37.65 15.85 -1.83
C ASN A 112 -37.12 15.37 -3.19
N GLU A 113 -36.12 14.49 -3.19
CA GLU A 113 -35.97 13.48 -4.25
C GLU A 113 -35.15 12.28 -3.72
N ALA A 114 -35.87 11.16 -3.55
CA ALA A 114 -35.45 9.75 -3.63
C ALA A 114 -34.02 9.40 -3.18
N ASN A 115 -33.80 8.72 -2.06
CA ASN A 115 -34.20 7.32 -1.85
C ASN A 115 -34.11 6.44 -3.11
N ILE A 116 -32.90 6.23 -3.64
CA ILE A 116 -32.51 5.11 -4.54
C ILE A 116 -31.01 4.82 -4.27
N PHE A 117 -30.70 4.16 -3.16
CA PHE A 117 -29.51 3.28 -3.10
C PHE A 117 -29.65 2.29 -1.96
N SER A 118 -30.60 1.37 -2.11
CA SER A 118 -30.58 0.11 -1.40
C SER A 118 -31.13 -0.97 -2.32
N LYS A 119 -30.22 -1.89 -2.68
CA LYS A 119 -30.44 -3.23 -3.20
C LYS A 119 -31.15 -3.31 -4.56
N GLU A 120 -30.40 -3.71 -5.58
CA GLU A 120 -30.64 -4.93 -6.38
C GLU A 120 -29.68 -4.96 -7.59
N ASN A 121 -29.15 -6.17 -7.87
CA ASN A 121 -28.48 -6.60 -9.10
C ASN A 121 -26.98 -6.28 -9.28
N CYS A 122 -26.13 -7.08 -8.62
CA CYS A 122 -24.95 -7.61 -9.31
C CYS A 122 -25.36 -8.98 -9.91
N PRO A 123 -25.48 -9.11 -11.24
CA PRO A 123 -25.83 -10.38 -11.86
C PRO A 123 -24.71 -11.40 -11.65
N GLN A 124 -25.09 -12.62 -11.25
CA GLN A 124 -24.32 -13.84 -11.39
C GLN A 124 -23.69 -13.92 -12.80
N ASP A 125 -22.43 -14.36 -12.89
CA ASP A 125 -22.26 -15.74 -13.36
C ASP A 125 -20.92 -16.39 -12.96
N PRO A 126 -20.93 -17.72 -12.73
CA PRO A 126 -19.80 -18.57 -12.38
C PRO A 126 -19.04 -19.05 -13.63
N LEU A 127 -17.82 -19.53 -13.43
CA LEU A 127 -16.95 -20.24 -14.39
C LEU A 127 -16.22 -19.38 -15.45
N LEU A 128 -15.01 -18.93 -15.08
CA LEU A 128 -13.77 -19.51 -15.63
C LEU A 128 -12.61 -19.33 -14.63
#